data_AF-A0A2D8AJL7-F1
#
_entry.id   AF-A0A2D8AJL7-F1
#
_cell.length_a   1.000
_cell.length_b   1.000
_cell.length_c   1.000
_cell.angle_alpha   90.00
_cell.angle_beta   90.00
_cell.angle_gamma   90.00
#
_symmetry.space_group_name_H-M   'P 1'
#
loop_
_entity.id
_entity.type
_entity.pdbx_description
1 polymer ?
#
loop_
_entity_poly.entity_id
_entity_poly.type
_entity_poly.pdbx_seq_one_letter_code
_entity_poly.pdbx_strand_id
1 'polypeptide(L)'
;MTADMIPASAHFVPLTAILADYGGEIGAYIRGTGSRDNVVTMPVEMEVAGKGGRRFFVAVAVTWNFDSAEPLQDAAAEECPKGHECLFAWVPAHLFGKEDFGIYIDDIGVGDNLQNGLVAEIIEKAKIEEAVSDGNS
;
A
#
# COMPACT_ATOMS: atom_id res chain seq x y z
N MET A 1 24.85 -19.20 15.48
CA MET A 1 24.14 -18.40 16.50
C MET A 1 24.70 -17.00 16.35
N THR A 2 24.01 -15.96 15.92
CA THR A 2 22.59 -15.62 16.07
C THR A 2 22.23 -14.53 15.05
N ALA A 3 21.14 -14.71 14.34
CA ALA A 3 20.11 -13.71 14.12
C ALA A 3 18.94 -14.48 13.50
N ASP A 4 17.97 -14.87 14.32
CA ASP A 4 16.62 -15.04 13.80
C ASP A 4 16.27 -13.69 13.18
N MET A 5 16.42 -13.57 11.86
CA MET A 5 15.80 -12.50 11.12
C MET A 5 14.30 -12.75 11.26
N ILE A 6 13.69 -12.13 12.26
CA ILE A 6 12.25 -11.93 12.30
C ILE A 6 11.93 -11.34 10.91
N PRO A 7 11.11 -11.99 10.07
CA PRO A 7 10.71 -11.39 8.82
C PRO A 7 10.16 -10.01 9.16
N ALA A 8 10.74 -8.95 8.58
CA ALA A 8 10.34 -7.59 8.87
C ALA A 8 8.84 -7.49 8.60
N SER A 9 8.02 -7.36 9.63
CA SER A 9 6.58 -7.18 9.47
C SER A 9 6.35 -5.75 9.00
N ALA A 10 5.69 -5.57 7.86
CA ALA A 10 5.30 -4.25 7.40
C ALA A 10 4.30 -3.61 8.37
N HIS A 11 4.41 -2.30 8.58
CA HIS A 11 3.46 -1.55 9.39
C HIS A 11 2.19 -1.25 8.60
N PHE A 12 1.05 -1.78 9.05
CA PHE A 12 -0.26 -1.43 8.50
C PHE A 12 -0.75 -0.12 9.12
N VAL A 13 -1.05 0.86 8.27
CA VAL A 13 -1.48 2.19 8.70
C VAL A 13 -2.64 2.68 7.84
N PRO A 14 -3.78 3.08 8.44
CA PRO A 14 -4.88 3.66 7.67
C PRO A 14 -4.46 4.99 7.02
N LEU A 15 -4.90 5.22 5.77
CA LEU A 15 -4.70 6.50 5.08
C LEU A 15 -5.21 7.68 5.91
N THR A 16 -6.29 7.49 6.65
CA THR A 16 -6.85 8.51 7.55
C THR A 16 -5.87 8.93 8.65
N ALA A 17 -5.06 8.01 9.18
CA ALA A 17 -4.03 8.33 10.16
C ALA A 17 -2.87 9.10 9.50
N ILE A 18 -2.44 8.71 8.29
CA ILE A 18 -1.44 9.46 7.52
C ILE A 18 -1.90 10.90 7.26
N LEU A 19 -3.16 11.08 6.88
CA LEU A 19 -3.74 12.41 6.63
C LEU A 19 -3.85 13.25 7.91
N ALA A 20 -4.35 12.68 9.00
CA ALA A 20 -4.64 13.40 10.23
C ALA A 20 -3.37 13.73 11.03
N ASP A 21 -2.48 12.75 11.17
CA ASP A 21 -1.37 12.82 12.13
C ASP A 21 -0.03 13.15 11.46
N TYR A 22 0.07 12.96 10.14
CA TYR A 22 1.31 13.11 9.36
C TYR A 22 1.16 14.03 8.15
N GLY A 23 0.06 14.81 8.08
CA GLY A 23 -0.15 15.82 7.04
C GLY A 23 -0.30 15.25 5.62
N GLY A 24 -0.68 13.97 5.51
CA GLY A 24 -0.75 13.27 4.23
C GLY A 24 0.60 12.78 3.72
N GLU A 25 1.66 12.82 4.52
CA GLU A 25 3.00 12.43 4.09
C GLU A 25 3.40 11.09 4.70
N ILE A 26 3.39 10.01 3.91
CA ILE A 26 3.93 8.72 4.36
C ILE A 26 5.41 8.84 4.75
N GLY A 27 6.15 9.76 4.12
CA GLY A 27 7.52 10.09 4.52
C GLY A 27 7.63 10.64 5.95
N ALA A 28 6.66 11.44 6.41
CA ALA A 28 6.63 11.90 7.79
C ALA A 28 6.31 10.76 8.77
N TYR A 29 5.41 9.84 8.39
CA TYR A 29 5.14 8.62 9.15
C TYR A 29 6.39 7.73 9.28
N ILE A 30 7.09 7.49 8.18
CA ILE A 30 8.35 6.72 8.14
C ILE A 30 9.39 7.36 9.08
N ARG A 31 9.60 8.68 9.00
CA ARG A 31 10.53 9.40 9.89
C ARG A 31 10.13 9.34 11.35
N GLY A 32 8.83 9.43 11.65
CA GLY A 32 8.30 9.42 13.01
C GLY A 32 8.34 8.05 13.68
N THR A 33 8.21 6.97 12.90
CA THR A 33 8.12 5.59 13.43
C THR A 33 9.41 4.78 13.22
N GLY A 34 10.27 5.18 12.29
CA GLY A 34 11.40 4.39 11.82
C GLY A 34 11.01 3.22 10.91
N SER A 35 9.71 3.06 10.59
CA SER A 35 9.24 1.94 9.76
C SER A 35 9.58 2.17 8.30
N ARG A 36 10.40 1.29 7.73
CA ARG A 36 10.75 1.33 6.30
C ARG A 36 9.75 0.59 5.43
N ASP A 37 8.98 -0.35 5.99
CA ASP A 37 8.06 -1.18 5.22
C ASP A 37 6.65 -0.94 5.73
N ASN A 38 5.80 -0.36 4.88
CA ASN A 38 4.50 0.16 5.29
C ASN A 38 3.41 -0.27 4.33
N VAL A 39 2.22 -0.56 4.83
CA VAL A 39 1.03 -0.83 4.04
C VAL A 39 -0.02 0.21 4.39
N VAL A 40 -0.30 1.10 3.45
CA VAL A 40 -1.33 2.13 3.61
C VAL A 40 -2.68 1.55 3.23
N THR A 41 -3.64 1.58 4.15
CA THR A 41 -4.96 0.96 3.96
C THR A 41 -6.08 1.98 3.84
N MET A 42 -7.05 1.69 2.97
CA MET A 42 -8.23 2.54 2.76
C MET A 42 -9.47 1.68 2.50
N PRO A 43 -10.42 1.60 3.44
CA PRO A 43 -11.75 1.09 3.14
C PRO A 43 -12.53 2.12 2.30
N VAL A 44 -13.19 1.67 1.25
CA VAL A 44 -13.99 2.49 0.33
C VAL A 44 -15.35 1.84 0.11
N GLU A 45 -16.43 2.61 0.27
CA GLU A 45 -17.76 2.23 -0.17
C GLU A 45 -18.17 3.13 -1.35
N MET A 46 -18.60 2.55 -2.47
CA MET A 46 -19.00 3.32 -3.64
C MET A 46 -20.01 2.59 -4.52
N GLU A 47 -20.77 3.35 -5.31
CA GLU A 47 -21.65 2.81 -6.35
C GLU A 47 -20.86 2.57 -7.63
N VAL A 48 -20.85 1.32 -8.10
CA VAL A 48 -20.22 0.94 -9.37
C VAL A 48 -21.31 0.77 -10.42
N ALA A 49 -21.17 1.49 -11.54
CA ALA A 49 -22.15 1.47 -12.63
C ALA A 49 -22.45 0.04 -13.09
N GLY A 50 -23.73 -0.37 -13.02
CA GLY A 50 -24.18 -1.70 -13.40
C GLY A 50 -23.84 -2.82 -12.39
N LYS A 51 -23.13 -2.52 -11.29
CA LYS A 51 -22.78 -3.47 -10.22
C LYS A 51 -23.33 -3.08 -8.83
N GLY A 52 -23.88 -1.87 -8.68
CA GLY A 52 -24.47 -1.36 -7.43
C GLY A 52 -23.43 -0.97 -6.39
N GLY A 53 -23.84 -0.86 -5.13
CA GLY A 53 -22.97 -0.57 -4.00
C GLY A 53 -21.92 -1.67 -3.80
N ARG A 54 -20.65 -1.27 -3.78
CA ARG A 54 -19.48 -2.13 -3.60
C ARG A 54 -18.62 -1.61 -2.45
N ARG A 55 -17.92 -2.53 -1.81
CA ARG A 55 -17.02 -2.26 -0.70
C ARG A 55 -15.63 -2.78 -1.07
N PHE A 56 -14.65 -1.89 -1.05
CA PHE A 56 -13.26 -2.21 -1.34
C PHE A 56 -12.42 -1.98 -0.10
N PHE A 57 -11.43 -2.82 0.11
CA PHE A 57 -10.35 -2.58 1.03
C PHE A 57 -9.07 -2.50 0.22
N VAL A 58 -8.56 -1.28 0.05
CA VAL A 58 -7.39 -1.02 -0.77
C VAL A 58 -6.17 -0.98 0.15
N ALA A 59 -5.14 -1.77 -0.17
CA ALA A 59 -3.89 -1.84 0.57
C ALA A 59 -2.72 -1.58 -0.37
N VAL A 60 -1.99 -0.49 -0.17
CA VAL A 60 -0.80 -0.14 -0.96
C VAL A 60 0.43 -0.29 -0.09
N ALA A 61 1.23 -1.32 -0.38
CA ALA A 61 2.49 -1.56 0.28
C ALA A 61 3.61 -0.75 -0.35
N VAL A 62 4.41 -0.06 0.47
CA VAL A 62 5.62 0.68 0.08
C VAL A 62 6.76 0.17 0.93
N THR A 63 7.70 -0.56 0.33
CA THR A 63 8.69 -1.34 1.08
C THR A 63 10.10 -1.26 0.49
N TRP A 64 11.09 -1.23 1.36
CA TRP A 64 12.51 -1.25 1.02
C TRP A 64 13.18 -2.60 1.34
N ASN A 65 12.58 -3.42 2.19
CA ASN A 65 13.22 -4.66 2.68
C ASN A 65 12.48 -5.94 2.26
N PHE A 66 11.62 -5.86 1.24
CA PHE A 66 10.88 -6.99 0.69
C PHE A 66 11.34 -7.26 -0.74
N ASP A 67 11.64 -8.52 -1.03
CA ASP A 67 12.01 -9.00 -2.36
C ASP A 67 10.79 -9.45 -3.20
N SER A 68 9.63 -9.63 -2.56
CA SER A 68 8.38 -10.03 -3.22
C SER A 68 7.13 -9.44 -2.55
N ALA A 69 6.07 -9.34 -3.33
CA ALA A 69 4.74 -8.92 -2.88
C ALA A 69 3.99 -9.98 -2.08
N GLU A 70 4.26 -11.29 -2.30
CA GLU A 70 3.44 -12.39 -1.79
C GLU A 70 3.19 -12.32 -0.27
N PRO A 71 4.20 -12.10 0.60
CA PRO A 71 3.96 -12.05 2.04
C PRO A 71 3.12 -10.84 2.46
N LEU A 72 3.21 -9.74 1.72
CA LEU A 72 2.44 -8.51 1.96
C LEU A 72 1.00 -8.67 1.49
N GLN A 73 0.80 -9.39 0.39
CA GLN A 73 -0.50 -9.72 -0.16
C GLN A 73 -1.28 -10.63 0.80
N ASP A 74 -0.63 -11.68 1.32
CA ASP A 74 -1.23 -12.57 2.33
C ASP A 74 -1.65 -11.79 3.58
N ALA A 75 -0.74 -10.95 4.12
CA ALA A 75 -1.05 -10.12 5.28
C ALA A 75 -2.19 -9.11 5.00
N ALA A 76 -2.23 -8.51 3.81
CA ALA A 76 -3.30 -7.59 3.43
C ALA A 76 -4.65 -8.32 3.29
N ALA A 77 -4.65 -9.57 2.81
CA ALA A 77 -5.84 -10.39 2.74
C ALA A 77 -6.36 -10.78 4.14
N GLU A 78 -5.48 -11.03 5.10
CA GLU A 78 -5.85 -11.29 6.49
C GLU A 78 -6.47 -10.07 7.19
N GLU A 79 -5.97 -8.87 6.93
CA GLU A 79 -6.50 -7.60 7.47
C GLU A 79 -7.77 -7.13 6.76
N CYS A 80 -8.08 -7.69 5.60
CA CYS A 80 -9.22 -7.27 4.79
C CYS A 80 -10.56 -7.53 5.49
N PRO A 81 -11.38 -6.49 5.74
CA PRO A 81 -12.62 -6.67 6.48
C PRO A 81 -13.63 -7.53 5.72
N LYS A 82 -14.38 -8.37 6.45
CA LYS A 82 -15.42 -9.22 5.88
C LYS A 82 -16.40 -8.41 5.01
N GLY A 83 -16.71 -8.96 3.83
CA GLY A 83 -17.63 -8.34 2.88
C GLY A 83 -17.01 -7.22 2.04
N HIS A 84 -15.69 -7.01 2.11
CA HIS A 84 -14.94 -6.15 1.20
C HIS A 84 -14.22 -7.00 0.15
N GLU A 85 -14.03 -6.41 -1.02
CA GLU A 85 -13.09 -6.89 -2.02
C GLU A 85 -11.72 -6.29 -1.75
N CYS A 86 -10.72 -7.14 -1.57
CA CYS A 86 -9.39 -6.75 -1.16
C CYS A 86 -8.55 -6.44 -2.39
N LEU A 87 -8.22 -5.17 -2.61
CA LEU A 87 -7.35 -4.73 -3.69
C LEU A 87 -5.98 -4.42 -3.12
N PHE A 88 -4.97 -5.17 -3.54
CA PHE A 88 -3.59 -4.99 -3.10
C PHE A 88 -2.74 -4.40 -4.21
N ALA A 89 -1.82 -3.51 -3.83
CA ALA A 89 -0.77 -3.00 -4.70
C ALA A 89 0.55 -2.93 -3.96
N TRP A 90 1.65 -3.08 -4.69
CA TRP A 90 3.00 -3.06 -4.16
C TRP A 90 3.91 -2.10 -4.92
N VAL A 91 4.53 -1.20 -4.17
CA VAL A 91 5.56 -0.26 -4.58
C VAL A 91 6.90 -0.74 -4.02
N PRO A 92 7.73 -1.45 -4.81
CA PRO A 92 9.04 -1.92 -4.40
C PRO A 92 10.04 -0.75 -4.40
N ALA A 93 10.02 0.06 -3.34
CA ALA A 93 10.80 1.29 -3.25
C ALA A 93 12.32 1.07 -3.35
N HIS A 94 12.82 -0.12 -3.00
CA HIS A 94 14.23 -0.52 -3.19
C HIS A 94 14.65 -0.68 -4.66
N LEU A 95 13.69 -0.70 -5.58
CA LEU A 95 13.94 -0.73 -7.03
C LEU A 95 13.88 0.66 -7.66
N PHE A 96 13.51 1.72 -6.91
CA PHE A 96 13.38 3.05 -7.50
C PHE A 96 14.65 3.50 -8.23
N GLY A 97 14.48 3.98 -9.46
CA GLY A 97 15.58 4.38 -10.36
C GLY A 97 16.24 3.22 -11.15
N LYS A 98 15.79 1.97 -10.97
CA LYS A 98 16.21 0.81 -11.77
C LYS A 98 15.19 0.49 -12.85
N GLU A 99 15.61 -0.27 -13.87
CA GLU A 99 14.76 -0.65 -15.01
C GLU A 99 13.56 -1.53 -14.61
N ASP A 100 13.68 -2.27 -13.51
CA ASP A 100 12.66 -3.16 -12.96
C ASP A 100 11.70 -2.47 -11.98
N PHE A 101 11.82 -1.15 -11.80
CA PHE A 101 10.86 -0.41 -10.98
C PHE A 101 9.49 -0.36 -11.65
N GLY A 102 8.47 -0.88 -10.97
CA GLY A 102 7.08 -0.78 -11.37
C GLY A 102 6.16 -1.01 -10.18
N ILE A 103 4.97 -0.39 -10.23
CA ILE A 103 3.91 -0.63 -9.24
C ILE A 103 3.14 -1.87 -9.68
N TYR A 104 3.14 -2.89 -8.84
CA TYR A 104 2.33 -4.08 -9.03
C TYR A 104 0.93 -3.84 -8.44
N ILE A 105 -0.12 -4.24 -9.16
CA ILE A 105 -1.51 -4.15 -8.71
C ILE A 105 -2.16 -5.50 -8.98
N ASP A 106 -2.80 -6.07 -7.96
CA ASP A 106 -3.60 -7.29 -8.11
C ASP A 106 -4.80 -7.06 -9.02
N ASP A 107 -5.15 -8.07 -9.82
CA ASP A 107 -6.42 -8.08 -10.56
C ASP A 107 -7.51 -8.82 -9.76
N ILE A 108 -8.48 -8.05 -9.28
CA ILE A 108 -9.66 -8.54 -8.56
C ILE A 108 -10.91 -8.65 -9.46
N GLY A 109 -10.77 -8.46 -10.78
CA GLY A 109 -11.86 -8.65 -11.75
C GLY A 109 -12.93 -7.55 -11.76
N VAL A 110 -12.63 -6.37 -11.18
CA VAL A 110 -13.57 -5.23 -11.16
C VAL A 110 -13.33 -4.20 -12.26
N GLY A 111 -12.22 -4.35 -13.00
CA GLY A 111 -11.84 -3.56 -14.18
C GLY A 111 -10.69 -2.60 -13.88
N ASP A 112 -9.71 -2.58 -14.77
CA ASP A 112 -8.42 -1.90 -14.58
C ASP A 112 -8.55 -0.42 -14.21
N ASN A 113 -9.46 0.31 -14.86
CA ASN A 113 -9.67 1.73 -14.57
C ASN A 113 -10.08 1.99 -13.12
N LEU A 114 -10.94 1.13 -12.55
CA LEU A 114 -11.41 1.29 -11.18
C LEU A 114 -10.28 0.91 -10.20
N GLN A 115 -9.62 -0.21 -10.44
CA GLN A 115 -8.52 -0.69 -9.59
C GLN A 115 -7.37 0.30 -9.55
N ASN A 116 -6.93 0.76 -10.72
CA ASN A 116 -5.85 1.75 -10.85
C ASN A 116 -6.23 3.08 -10.20
N GLY A 117 -7.49 3.51 -10.34
CA GLY A 117 -7.98 4.74 -9.70
C GLY A 117 -7.94 4.67 -8.17
N LEU A 118 -8.40 3.55 -7.59
CA LEU A 118 -8.39 3.33 -6.13
C LEU A 118 -6.97 3.30 -5.56
N VAL A 119 -6.02 2.66 -6.27
CA VAL A 119 -4.61 2.62 -5.88
C VAL A 119 -3.96 4.00 -6.03
N ALA A 120 -4.21 4.69 -7.16
CA ALA A 120 -3.68 6.02 -7.42
C ALA A 120 -4.12 7.04 -6.35
N GLU A 121 -5.35 6.93 -5.85
CA GLU A 121 -5.85 7.79 -4.78
C GLU A 121 -5.00 7.71 -3.49
N ILE A 122 -4.58 6.50 -3.09
CA ILE A 122 -3.68 6.33 -1.94
C ILE A 122 -2.30 6.89 -2.25
N ILE A 123 -1.75 6.60 -3.44
CA ILE A 123 -0.43 7.09 -3.87
C ILE A 123 -0.36 8.62 -3.80
N GLU A 124 -1.38 9.30 -4.32
CA GLU A 124 -1.47 10.76 -4.34
C GLU A 124 -1.67 11.30 -2.91
N LYS A 125 -2.68 10.83 -2.18
CA LYS A 125 -3.05 11.38 -0.87
C LYS A 125 -2.02 11.13 0.23
N ALA A 126 -1.26 10.04 0.13
CA ALA A 126 -0.18 9.72 1.07
C ALA A 126 1.20 10.21 0.58
N LYS A 127 1.28 10.90 -0.57
CA LYS A 127 2.52 11.36 -1.21
C LYS A 127 3.58 10.25 -1.30
N ILE A 128 3.18 9.07 -1.77
CA ILE A 128 4.06 7.90 -1.84
C ILE A 128 5.24 8.16 -2.78
N GLU A 129 5.00 8.80 -3.93
CA GLU A 129 6.04 9.08 -4.92
C GLU A 129 7.16 9.97 -4.35
N GLU A 130 6.80 10.98 -3.57
CA GLU A 130 7.76 11.85 -2.87
C GLU A 130 8.60 11.04 -1.88
N ALA A 131 7.95 10.22 -1.05
CA ALA A 131 8.65 9.41 -0.05
C ALA A 131 9.59 8.37 -0.66
N VAL A 132 9.21 7.76 -1.79
CA VAL A 132 10.06 6.83 -2.53
C VAL A 132 11.26 7.54 -3.13
N SER A 133 11.05 8.73 -3.70
CA SER A 133 12.12 9.55 -4.30
C SER A 133 13.11 10.04 -3.24
N ASP A 134 12.62 10.53 -2.10
CA ASP A 134 13.46 11.02 -0.99
C ASP A 134 14.18 9.88 -0.27
N GLY A 135 13.53 8.72 -0.13
CA GLY A 135 14.07 7.55 0.58
C GLY A 135 15.21 6.81 -0.15
N ASN A 136 15.60 7.30 -1.33
CA ASN A 136 16.72 6.82 -2.14
C ASN A 136 17.95 7.78 -2.12
N SER A 137 17.87 8.87 -1.34
CA SER A 137 18.93 9.89 -1.22
C SER A 137 19.93 9.62 -0.09
#